data_AF-A0A5C6EUK1-F1
#
_entry.id   AF-A0A5C6EUK1-F1
#
_cell.length_a   1.000
_cell.length_b   1.000
_cell.length_c   1.000
_cell.angle_alpha   90.00
_cell.angle_beta   90.00
_cell.angle_gamma   90.00
#
_symmetry.space_group_name_H-M   'P 1'
#
loop_
_entity.id
_entity.type
_entity.pdbx_description
1 polymer ?
#
loop_
_entity_poly.entity_id
_entity_poly.type
_entity_poly.pdbx_seq_one_letter_code
_entity_poly.pdbx_strand_id
1 'polypeptide(L)'
;MITKNGKAGIPMVSAWASENHIGLGQTVFDAKSNEITAIPKLLEMIEVAGALVTIDAMGYRTEIADRIVAEKAHYCLAVKGNQLTLQEGLHSFFLKHLEYDFAEIEVRRFQNQEKTHGREDHHYEFVCKASRDLPDASGWRGLKAIGISINDTKRR
;
A
#
# COMPACT_ATOMS: atom_id res chain seq x y z
N MET A 1 3.34 -19.90 4.89
CA MET A 1 4.65 -20.57 4.70
C MET A 1 4.85 -21.56 5.85
N ILE A 2 5.14 -22.84 5.58
CA ILE A 2 5.54 -23.82 6.60
C ILE A 2 6.92 -24.34 6.19
N THR A 3 7.92 -24.08 7.02
CA THR A 3 9.31 -24.52 6.82
C THR A 3 9.54 -25.92 7.37
N LYS A 4 10.45 -26.66 6.72
CA LYS A 4 10.75 -28.09 6.81
C LYS A 4 11.19 -28.66 8.18
N ASN A 5 11.05 -27.94 9.30
CA ASN A 5 11.54 -28.34 10.65
C ASN A 5 10.49 -28.17 11.78
N GLY A 6 9.21 -28.48 11.54
CA GLY A 6 8.24 -28.79 12.60
C GLY A 6 7.84 -27.69 13.60
N LYS A 7 8.43 -26.49 13.53
CA LYS A 7 7.97 -25.30 14.24
C LYS A 7 7.36 -24.35 13.22
N ALA A 8 6.04 -24.18 13.28
CA ALA A 8 5.36 -23.12 12.55
C ALA A 8 5.94 -21.77 12.97
N GLY A 9 6.22 -20.88 12.01
CA GLY A 9 6.62 -19.52 12.32
C GLY A 9 5.56 -18.83 13.18
N ILE A 10 5.98 -18.04 14.16
CA ILE A 10 5.07 -17.27 15.00
C ILE A 10 4.45 -16.18 14.12
N PRO A 11 3.12 -16.17 13.89
CA PRO A 11 2.49 -15.13 13.09
C PRO A 11 2.62 -13.80 13.82
N MET A 12 3.19 -12.79 13.16
CA MET A 12 3.41 -11.49 13.78
C MET A 12 3.37 -10.36 12.75
N VAL A 13 3.02 -9.17 13.23
CA VAL A 13 3.17 -7.90 12.53
C VAL A 13 4.19 -7.06 13.27
N SER A 14 5.10 -6.42 12.55
CA SER A 14 6.08 -5.50 13.13
C SER A 14 5.98 -4.13 12.47
N ALA A 15 6.34 -3.08 13.21
CA ALA A 15 6.42 -1.72 12.74
C ALA A 15 7.87 -1.26 12.74
N TRP A 16 8.29 -0.66 11.63
CA TRP A 16 9.66 -0.22 11.39
C TRP A 16 9.67 1.28 11.05
N ALA A 17 10.48 2.05 11.76
CA ALA A 17 10.74 3.45 11.44
C ALA A 17 11.90 3.53 10.43
N SER A 18 11.55 3.67 9.14
CA SER A 18 12.52 3.60 8.05
C SER A 18 13.65 4.62 8.13
N GLU A 19 13.36 5.88 8.48
CA GLU A 19 14.36 6.94 8.58
C GLU A 19 15.31 6.78 9.77
N ASN A 20 14.82 6.16 10.86
CA ASN A 20 15.56 5.98 12.10
C ASN A 20 16.26 4.62 12.16
N HIS A 21 15.94 3.71 11.24
CA HIS A 21 16.44 2.33 11.22
C HIS A 21 16.18 1.56 12.53
N ILE A 22 15.01 1.75 13.13
CA ILE A 22 14.61 1.08 14.38
C ILE A 22 13.26 0.37 14.26
N GLY A 23 13.10 -0.72 15.01
CA GLY A 23 11.80 -1.33 15.26
C GLY A 23 11.04 -0.56 16.33
N LEU A 24 9.81 -0.15 16.02
CA LEU A 24 8.95 0.58 16.96
C LEU A 24 8.13 -0.36 17.84
N GLY A 25 7.75 -1.52 17.31
CA GLY A 25 6.94 -2.49 18.02
C GLY A 25 6.60 -3.69 17.17
N GLN A 26 6.10 -4.73 17.83
CA GLN A 26 5.61 -5.93 17.16
C GLN A 26 4.46 -6.56 17.96
N THR A 27 3.51 -7.17 17.25
CA THR A 27 2.39 -7.90 17.83
C THR A 27 2.32 -9.28 17.23
N VAL A 28 2.26 -10.29 18.09
CA VAL A 28 1.98 -11.68 17.70
C VAL A 28 0.46 -11.86 17.60
N PHE A 29 0.01 -12.67 16.65
CA PHE A 29 -1.38 -13.10 16.53
C PHE A 29 -1.47 -14.63 16.43
N ASP A 30 -2.56 -15.19 16.96
CA ASP A 30 -2.78 -16.63 16.97
C ASP A 30 -3.44 -17.13 15.67
N ALA A 31 -3.61 -18.46 15.56
CA ALA A 31 -4.17 -19.11 14.37
C ALA A 31 -5.66 -18.79 14.10
N LYS A 32 -6.39 -18.24 15.08
CA LYS A 32 -7.78 -17.79 14.91
C LYS A 32 -7.87 -16.30 14.58
N SER A 33 -6.74 -15.61 14.64
CA SER A 33 -6.57 -14.19 14.34
C SER A 33 -5.75 -14.01 13.05
N ASN A 34 -5.63 -12.76 12.59
CA ASN A 34 -4.87 -12.39 11.39
C ASN A 34 -4.35 -10.94 11.50
N GLU A 35 -3.59 -10.49 10.50
CA GLU A 35 -3.01 -9.16 10.49
C GLU A 35 -4.07 -8.04 10.62
N ILE A 36 -5.31 -8.27 10.15
CA ILE A 36 -6.39 -7.28 10.19
C ILE A 36 -6.71 -6.85 11.62
N THR A 37 -6.61 -7.76 12.60
CA THR A 37 -6.84 -7.42 14.01
C THR A 37 -5.55 -7.06 14.76
N ALA A 38 -4.39 -7.48 14.23
CA ALA A 38 -3.10 -7.20 14.85
C ALA A 38 -2.59 -5.78 14.54
N ILE A 39 -2.82 -5.29 13.31
CA ILE A 39 -2.39 -3.95 12.88
C ILE A 39 -3.02 -2.84 13.74
N PRO A 40 -4.35 -2.81 13.99
CA PRO A 40 -4.93 -1.79 14.85
C PRO A 40 -4.27 -1.74 16.22
N LYS A 41 -4.10 -2.91 16.87
CA LYS A 41 -3.46 -3.03 18.19
C LYS A 41 -2.02 -2.51 18.17
N LEU A 42 -1.27 -2.84 17.13
CA LEU A 42 0.10 -2.37 16.98
C LEU A 42 0.14 -0.85 16.86
N LEU A 43 -0.75 -0.23 16.06
CA LEU A 43 -0.85 1.22 15.93
C LEU A 43 -1.18 1.93 17.25
N GLU A 44 -1.93 1.30 18.18
CA GLU A 44 -2.20 1.89 19.50
C GLU A 44 -0.97 1.89 20.42
N MET A 45 0.01 1.02 20.15
CA MET A 45 1.20 0.86 21.00
C MET A 45 2.39 1.71 20.56
N ILE A 46 2.34 2.31 19.37
CA ILE A 46 3.42 3.09 18.80
C ILE A 46 2.96 4.52 18.49
N GLU A 47 3.85 5.49 18.68
CA GLU A 47 3.58 6.88 18.29
C GLU A 47 3.81 7.04 16.78
N VAL A 48 2.77 7.46 16.06
CA VAL A 48 2.79 7.60 14.59
C VAL A 48 2.35 8.98 14.12
N ALA A 49 1.99 9.91 15.02
CA ALA A 49 1.51 11.22 14.64
C ALA A 49 2.50 11.93 13.70
N GLY A 50 1.98 12.44 12.58
CA GLY A 50 2.78 13.08 11.53
C GLY A 50 3.57 12.13 10.61
N ALA A 51 3.66 10.84 10.93
CA ALA A 51 4.35 9.87 10.08
C ALA A 51 3.54 9.46 8.85
N LEU A 52 4.22 9.02 7.80
CA LEU A 52 3.61 8.29 6.69
C LEU A 52 3.65 6.79 6.97
N VAL A 53 2.49 6.20 7.19
CA VAL A 53 2.32 4.77 7.43
C VAL A 53 2.10 4.04 6.11
N THR A 54 2.99 3.10 5.80
CA THR A 54 2.83 2.10 4.73
C THR A 54 2.63 0.73 5.38
N ILE A 55 1.85 -0.13 4.74
CA ILE A 55 1.55 -1.47 5.27
C ILE A 55 1.67 -2.49 4.15
N ASP A 56 2.65 -3.38 4.27
CA ASP A 56 2.82 -4.57 3.43
C ASP A 56 2.19 -5.80 4.12
N ALA A 57 0.86 -5.82 4.16
CA ALA A 57 0.06 -6.91 4.75
C ALA A 57 -1.37 -6.85 4.18
N MET A 58 -2.27 -7.72 4.63
CA MET A 58 -3.71 -7.64 4.31
C MET A 58 -4.44 -6.41 4.91
N GLY A 59 -3.69 -5.38 5.32
CA GLY A 59 -4.17 -4.18 6.02
C GLY A 59 -4.72 -3.07 5.13
N TYR A 60 -5.04 -3.36 3.87
CA TYR A 60 -5.57 -2.40 2.89
C TYR A 60 -7.04 -2.03 3.09
N ARG A 61 -7.51 -2.06 4.34
CA ARG A 61 -8.91 -1.82 4.68
C ARG A 61 -9.15 -0.37 5.10
N THR A 62 -10.34 0.13 4.83
CA THR A 62 -10.75 1.51 5.15
C THR A 62 -10.69 1.77 6.65
N GLU A 63 -10.98 0.78 7.50
CA GLU A 63 -10.91 0.93 8.96
C GLU A 63 -9.47 1.16 9.46
N ILE A 64 -8.47 0.63 8.75
CA ILE A 64 -7.05 0.87 9.07
C ILE A 64 -6.68 2.31 8.70
N ALA A 65 -7.12 2.79 7.52
CA ALA A 65 -6.92 4.18 7.11
C ALA A 65 -7.57 5.16 8.10
N ASP A 66 -8.80 4.86 8.54
CA ASP A 66 -9.50 5.63 9.57
C ASP A 66 -8.70 5.71 10.88
N ARG A 67 -8.13 4.58 11.31
CA ARG A 67 -7.33 4.55 12.53
C ARG A 67 -6.06 5.38 12.40
N ILE A 68 -5.33 5.24 11.29
CA ILE A 68 -4.11 6.03 11.02
C ILE A 68 -4.43 7.53 11.07
N VAL A 69 -5.54 7.96 10.43
CA VAL A 69 -5.96 9.36 10.46
C VAL A 69 -6.37 9.81 11.86
N ALA A 70 -7.02 8.94 12.66
CA ALA A 70 -7.38 9.24 14.04
C ALA A 70 -6.15 9.48 14.93
N GLU A 71 -5.05 8.75 14.69
CA GLU A 71 -3.74 8.96 15.33
C GLU A 71 -2.97 10.15 14.73
N LYS A 72 -3.61 10.99 13.90
CA LYS A 72 -3.02 12.17 13.25
C LYS A 72 -1.82 11.83 12.35
N ALA A 73 -1.82 10.64 11.76
CA ALA A 73 -0.82 10.18 10.81
C ALA A 73 -1.35 10.22 9.37
N HIS A 74 -0.46 10.03 8.41
CA HIS A 74 -0.78 9.88 6.99
C HIS A 74 -0.62 8.43 6.57
N TYR A 75 -1.27 8.02 5.47
CA TYR A 75 -1.13 6.66 4.95
C TYR A 75 -0.82 6.64 3.45
N CYS A 76 -0.14 5.58 3.03
CA CYS A 76 -0.03 5.15 1.64
C CYS A 76 -0.28 3.64 1.60
N LEU A 77 -1.49 3.26 1.18
CA LEU A 77 -1.98 1.88 1.21
C LEU A 77 -2.32 1.42 -0.20
N ALA A 78 -1.91 0.20 -0.55
CA ALA A 78 -2.26 -0.41 -1.81
C ALA A 78 -3.73 -0.86 -1.80
N VAL A 79 -4.44 -0.73 -2.91
CA VAL A 79 -5.79 -1.29 -3.09
C VAL A 79 -5.67 -2.70 -3.66
N LYS A 80 -6.20 -3.71 -2.98
CA LYS A 80 -6.17 -5.12 -3.41
C LYS A 80 -7.43 -5.87 -2.94
N GLY A 81 -7.80 -6.94 -3.65
CA GLY A 81 -8.71 -7.97 -3.11
C GLY A 81 -10.15 -7.49 -2.90
N ASN A 82 -10.56 -7.32 -1.63
CA ASN A 82 -11.96 -7.13 -1.18
C ASN A 82 -12.58 -5.75 -1.51
N GLN A 83 -11.97 -5.00 -2.41
CA GLN A 83 -12.36 -3.66 -2.85
C GLN A 83 -12.44 -3.61 -4.38
N LEU A 84 -13.16 -4.58 -4.96
CA LEU A 84 -13.21 -4.77 -6.42
C LEU A 84 -13.64 -3.50 -7.16
N THR A 85 -14.70 -2.83 -6.69
CA THR A 85 -15.24 -1.63 -7.35
C THR A 85 -14.23 -0.47 -7.36
N LEU A 86 -13.58 -0.19 -6.23
CA LEU A 86 -12.51 0.81 -6.17
C LEU A 86 -11.33 0.42 -7.06
N GLN A 87 -10.92 -0.85 -7.04
CA GLN A 87 -9.81 -1.35 -7.85
C GLN A 87 -10.09 -1.19 -9.35
N GLU A 88 -11.29 -1.58 -9.80
CA GLU A 88 -11.74 -1.43 -11.18
C GLU A 88 -11.83 0.05 -11.59
N GLY A 89 -12.32 0.90 -10.68
CA GLY A 89 -12.35 2.35 -10.87
C GLY A 89 -10.96 2.96 -11.03
N LEU A 90 -10.00 2.55 -10.20
CA LEU A 90 -8.60 2.98 -10.30
C LEU A 90 -7.96 2.50 -11.62
N HIS A 91 -8.14 1.23 -11.98
CA HIS A 91 -7.64 0.69 -13.24
C HIS A 91 -8.22 1.46 -14.44
N SER A 92 -9.54 1.64 -14.47
CA SER A 92 -10.22 2.35 -15.56
C SER A 92 -9.74 3.80 -15.66
N PHE A 93 -9.58 4.47 -14.51
CA PHE A 93 -9.03 5.82 -14.44
C PHE A 93 -7.62 5.88 -15.04
N PHE A 94 -6.70 5.04 -14.57
CA PHE A 94 -5.32 5.10 -15.04
C PHE A 94 -5.16 4.65 -16.49
N LEU A 95 -5.89 3.62 -16.94
CA LEU A 95 -5.86 3.18 -18.34
C LEU A 95 -6.31 4.28 -19.29
N LYS A 96 -7.43 4.94 -18.98
CA LYS A 96 -7.92 6.08 -19.78
C LYS A 96 -6.85 7.18 -19.91
N HIS A 97 -6.19 7.54 -18.81
CA HIS A 97 -5.22 8.64 -18.86
C HIS A 97 -3.88 8.19 -19.47
N LEU A 98 -3.46 6.94 -19.28
CA LEU A 98 -2.25 6.39 -19.91
C LEU A 98 -2.35 6.38 -21.44
N GLU A 99 -3.53 6.10 -22.01
CA GLU A 99 -3.77 6.09 -23.45
C GLU A 99 -3.39 7.42 -24.13
N TYR A 100 -3.57 8.54 -23.41
CA TYR A 100 -3.28 9.90 -23.88
C TYR A 100 -2.11 10.55 -23.13
N ASP A 101 -1.19 9.75 -22.57
CA ASP A 101 -0.04 10.21 -21.77
C ASP A 101 -0.39 11.30 -20.73
N PHE A 102 -1.48 11.08 -20.01
CA PHE A 102 -2.02 11.96 -18.98
C PHE A 102 -2.23 13.42 -19.43
N ALA A 103 -2.43 13.68 -20.73
CA ALA A 103 -2.53 15.04 -21.28
C ALA A 103 -3.60 15.93 -20.61
N GLU A 104 -4.64 15.31 -20.03
CA GLU A 104 -5.77 16.00 -19.40
C GLU A 104 -5.59 16.27 -17.89
N ILE A 105 -4.57 15.71 -17.24
CA ILE A 105 -4.39 15.84 -15.78
C ILE A 105 -2.94 16.10 -15.37
N GLU A 106 -2.77 16.83 -14.27
CA GLU A 106 -1.46 16.96 -13.64
C GLU A 106 -1.09 15.65 -12.93
N VAL A 107 0.03 15.05 -13.35
CA VAL A 107 0.55 13.80 -12.79
C VAL A 107 2.02 13.94 -12.45
N ARG A 108 2.42 13.42 -11.28
CA ARG A 108 3.83 13.21 -10.94
C ARG A 108 4.27 11.86 -11.49
N ARG A 109 5.45 11.85 -12.10
CA ARG A 109 6.02 10.68 -12.77
C ARG A 109 7.35 10.34 -12.14
N PHE A 110 7.57 9.06 -11.87
CA PHE A 110 8.88 8.52 -11.54
C PHE A 110 9.12 7.28 -12.41
N GLN A 111 10.36 7.12 -12.87
CA GLN A 111 10.75 5.98 -13.69
C GLN A 111 12.13 5.49 -13.29
N ASN A 112 12.29 4.16 -13.26
CA ASN A 112 13.57 3.52 -13.00
C ASN A 112 13.77 2.35 -13.98
N GLN A 113 15.01 2.09 -14.37
CA GLN A 113 15.36 1.01 -15.28
C GLN A 113 16.51 0.19 -14.68
N GLU A 114 16.33 -1.13 -14.60
CA GLU A 114 17.34 -2.05 -14.10
C GLU A 114 17.64 -3.15 -15.11
N LYS A 115 18.92 -3.51 -15.25
CA LYS A 115 19.39 -4.60 -16.11
C LYS A 115 20.18 -5.59 -15.29
N THR A 116 19.65 -6.79 -15.14
CA THR A 116 20.21 -7.83 -14.26
C THR A 116 20.08 -9.20 -14.91
N HIS A 117 21.19 -9.91 -15.12
CA HIS A 117 21.21 -11.31 -15.58
C HIS A 117 20.31 -11.62 -16.81
N GLY A 118 20.33 -10.76 -17.84
CA GLY A 118 19.52 -10.95 -19.06
C GLY A 118 18.05 -10.51 -18.94
N ARG A 119 17.64 -10.02 -17.77
CA ARG A 119 16.36 -9.37 -17.50
C ARG A 119 16.54 -7.85 -17.56
N GLU A 120 15.62 -7.18 -18.22
CA GLU A 120 15.50 -5.73 -18.23
C GLU A 120 14.15 -5.34 -17.64
N ASP A 121 14.17 -4.63 -16.52
CA ASP A 121 12.99 -4.16 -15.80
C ASP A 121 12.84 -2.65 -15.95
N HIS A 122 11.65 -2.22 -16.34
CA HIS A 122 11.25 -0.83 -16.40
C HIS A 122 10.13 -0.61 -15.39
N HIS A 123 10.39 0.21 -14.39
CA HIS A 123 9.42 0.58 -13.36
C HIS A 123 8.90 2.00 -13.65
N TYR A 124 7.59 2.16 -13.73
CA TYR A 124 6.92 3.45 -13.86
C TYR A 124 5.97 3.66 -12.69
N GLU A 125 6.02 4.84 -12.09
CA GLU A 125 5.10 5.26 -11.04
C GLU A 125 4.42 6.57 -11.44
N PHE A 126 3.10 6.61 -11.29
CA PHE A 126 2.28 7.78 -11.58
C PHE A 126 1.43 8.10 -10.37
N VAL A 127 1.44 9.36 -9.92
CA VAL A 127 0.63 9.83 -8.78
C VAL A 127 -0.06 11.14 -9.15
N CYS A 128 -1.36 11.22 -8.91
CA CYS A 128 -2.17 12.41 -9.16
C CYS A 128 -3.17 12.62 -8.01
N LYS A 129 -3.87 13.77 -8.02
CA LYS A 129 -4.94 14.04 -7.05
C LYS A 129 -6.06 13.02 -7.22
N ALA A 130 -6.66 12.59 -6.11
CA ALA A 130 -7.78 11.67 -6.16
C ALA A 130 -8.95 12.29 -6.92
N SER A 131 -9.46 11.57 -7.93
CA SER A 131 -10.64 11.99 -8.67
C SER A 131 -11.89 11.97 -7.78
N ARG A 132 -12.79 12.94 -7.97
CA ARG A 132 -14.08 12.97 -7.27
C ARG A 132 -15.02 11.86 -7.73
N ASP A 133 -14.82 11.36 -8.94
CA ASP A 133 -15.67 10.35 -9.57
C ASP A 133 -15.21 8.91 -9.27
N LEU A 134 -14.19 8.74 -8.43
CA LEU A 134 -13.67 7.44 -8.09
C LEU A 134 -14.66 6.70 -7.17
N PRO A 135 -15.12 5.49 -7.54
CA PRO A 135 -16.09 4.75 -6.73
C PRO A 135 -15.48 4.36 -5.38
N ASP A 136 -16.31 4.33 -4.34
CA ASP A 136 -15.94 3.98 -2.95
C ASP A 136 -14.81 4.81 -2.32
N ALA A 137 -14.37 5.89 -2.97
CA ALA A 137 -13.35 6.78 -2.45
C ALA A 137 -13.76 7.45 -1.13
N SER A 138 -15.07 7.60 -0.89
CA SER A 138 -15.61 8.15 0.36
C SER A 138 -15.33 7.28 1.59
N GLY A 139 -15.06 5.98 1.40
CA GLY A 139 -14.64 5.08 2.46
C GLY A 139 -13.21 5.32 2.95
N TRP A 140 -12.40 6.06 2.18
CA TRP A 140 -11.01 6.35 2.51
C TRP A 140 -10.88 7.75 3.10
N ARG A 141 -11.00 7.82 4.43
CA ARG A 141 -10.90 9.10 5.14
C ARG A 141 -9.59 9.81 4.80
N GLY A 142 -9.71 11.09 4.44
CA GLY A 142 -8.55 11.92 4.12
C GLY A 142 -7.82 11.53 2.82
N LEU A 143 -8.43 10.75 1.93
CA LEU A 143 -7.84 10.42 0.62
C LEU A 143 -7.57 11.70 -0.18
N LYS A 144 -6.30 11.92 -0.55
CA LYS A 144 -5.86 13.12 -1.30
C LYS A 144 -5.32 12.79 -2.69
N ALA A 145 -4.73 11.61 -2.85
CA ALA A 145 -4.02 11.20 -4.05
C ALA A 145 -4.25 9.73 -4.35
N ILE A 146 -4.14 9.38 -5.62
CA ILE A 146 -4.15 8.00 -6.12
C ILE A 146 -2.92 7.79 -6.99
N GLY A 147 -2.43 6.54 -7.05
CA GLY A 147 -1.27 6.20 -7.84
C GLY A 147 -1.32 4.81 -8.44
N ILE A 148 -0.53 4.59 -9.48
CA ILE A 148 -0.30 3.29 -10.10
C ILE A 148 1.21 3.07 -10.26
N SER A 149 1.63 1.84 -10.00
CA SER A 149 2.99 1.34 -10.27
C SER A 149 2.89 0.27 -11.34
N ILE A 150 3.71 0.39 -12.39
CA ILE A 150 3.75 -0.50 -13.55
C ILE A 150 5.17 -1.03 -13.67
N ASN A 151 5.31 -2.34 -13.79
CA ASN A 151 6.58 -3.01 -14.04
C ASN A 151 6.51 -3.75 -15.39
N ASP A 152 7.33 -3.32 -16.35
CA ASP A 152 7.54 -4.00 -17.62
C ASP A 152 8.86 -4.78 -17.57
N THR A 153 8.77 -6.10 -17.55
CA THR A 153 9.91 -7.01 -17.52
C THR A 153 10.11 -7.64 -18.90
N LYS A 154 11.25 -7.33 -19.53
CA LYS A 154 11.71 -8.00 -20.75
C LYS A 154 12.76 -9.05 -20.41
N ARG A 155 12.60 -10.25 -20.96
CA ARG A 155 13.59 -11.33 -20.87
C ARG A 155 14.13 -11.60 -22.28
N ARG A 156 15.46 -11.65 -22.41
CA ARG A 156 16.12 -12.11 -23.63
C ARG A 156 16.28 -13.62 -23.63
#